data_AF-A0A0Q9SXA2-F1
#
_entry.id   AF-A0A0Q9SXA2-F1
#
_cell.length_a   1.000
_cell.length_b   1.000
_cell.length_c   1.000
_cell.angle_alpha   90.00
_cell.angle_beta   90.00
_cell.angle_gamma   90.00
#
_symmetry.space_group_name_H-M   'P 1'
#
loop_
_entity.id
_entity.type
_entity.pdbx_description
1 polymer ?
#
loop_
_entity_poly.entity_id
_entity_poly.type
_entity_poly.pdbx_seq_one_letter_code
_entity_poly.pdbx_strand_id
1 'polypeptide(L)'
;MPLLGWPLLVTLGVATLGCTSLTLLLWSRVHGPRTAQVGQRIGLVVAGQLAAVLFVAAALNDYGYFYGSWSELLGTSLSGSAVVHAAATHVGRHHGGPPRAASFDPSLAGIDSWSTPAQWSTRGRVEALTVVGAHSGLSEAAAVYLPPQYFQKAYLRKRFPGVEVMTGYPGATRELVSRMQYPQVLLSQLDAHLAKPMVLVMLRPTAAPPRDTECTDVPAGPQVLTFLGEDVPRAISQDLRVSPVGWGAMGDSTGGYCAAKLVLTHSSVFTSGASLSGYYHTLEDDTTGDLWGGSAVLRDLNDPEWLLRHQPAPPVSLFASIGTGEVSGTGLRDTRRFVALVHAPMSVTTEVVPDGGHNFRAWSAVLPRALDFLSAHLSR
;
A
#
# COMPACT_ATOMS: atom_id res chain seq x y z
N MET A 1 2.47 24.12 -8.76
CA MET A 1 1.79 23.95 -7.46
C MET A 1 1.70 22.45 -7.16
N PRO A 2 2.03 22.00 -5.94
CA PRO A 2 1.76 20.62 -5.54
C PRO A 2 0.25 20.33 -5.61
N LEU A 3 -0.10 19.11 -6.00
CA LEU A 3 -1.50 18.65 -6.07
C LEU A 3 -2.01 18.05 -4.76
N LEU A 4 -1.15 18.02 -3.74
CA LEU A 4 -1.40 17.52 -2.39
C LEU A 4 -1.24 18.64 -1.37
N GLY A 5 -1.99 18.53 -0.28
CA GLY A 5 -1.94 19.38 0.89
C GLY A 5 -2.99 20.50 0.94
N TRP A 6 -3.09 21.11 2.13
CA TRP A 6 -4.02 22.18 2.46
C TRP A 6 -4.05 23.40 1.51
N PRO A 7 -2.93 23.87 0.90
CA PRO A 7 -2.97 25.09 0.09
C PRO A 7 -3.91 24.99 -1.12
N LEU A 8 -3.92 23.86 -1.83
CA LEU A 8 -4.80 23.64 -2.97
C LEU A 8 -6.26 23.53 -2.53
N LEU A 9 -6.51 22.77 -1.45
CA LEU A 9 -7.86 22.60 -0.88
C LEU A 9 -8.47 23.92 -0.43
N VAL A 10 -7.69 24.75 0.29
CA VAL A 10 -8.16 26.07 0.73
C VAL A 10 -8.45 26.96 -0.47
N THR A 11 -7.58 26.96 -1.48
CA THR A 11 -7.76 27.79 -2.69
C THR A 11 -9.05 27.40 -3.43
N LEU A 12 -9.28 26.11 -3.66
CA LEU A 12 -10.48 25.62 -4.35
C LEU A 12 -11.74 25.76 -3.48
N GLY A 13 -11.63 25.62 -2.17
CA GLY A 13 -12.73 25.86 -1.23
C GLY A 13 -13.18 27.33 -1.26
N VAL A 14 -12.22 28.27 -1.20
CA VAL A 14 -12.49 29.71 -1.33
C VAL A 14 -13.07 30.03 -2.72
N ALA A 15 -12.53 29.45 -3.79
CA ALA A 15 -13.06 29.64 -5.13
C ALA A 15 -14.51 29.14 -5.25
N THR A 16 -14.84 27.99 -4.65
CA THR A 16 -16.20 27.43 -4.65
C THR A 16 -17.17 28.38 -3.93
N LEU A 17 -16.83 28.83 -2.72
CA LEU A 17 -17.63 29.80 -1.96
C LEU A 17 -17.76 31.14 -2.70
N GLY A 18 -16.69 31.57 -3.38
CA GLY A 18 -16.66 32.76 -4.22
C GLY A 18 -17.61 32.65 -5.41
N CYS A 19 -17.59 31.53 -6.15
CA CYS A 19 -18.49 31.28 -7.27
C CYS A 19 -19.96 31.22 -6.82
N THR A 20 -20.25 30.60 -5.68
CA THR A 20 -21.61 30.60 -5.10
C THR A 20 -22.06 32.02 -4.76
N SER A 21 -21.20 32.81 -4.10
CA SER A 21 -21.49 34.21 -3.76
C SER A 21 -21.71 35.08 -5.01
N LEU A 22 -20.86 34.94 -6.02
CA LEU A 22 -20.99 35.66 -7.29
C LEU A 22 -22.27 35.27 -8.03
N THR A 23 -22.65 34.00 -7.99
CA THR A 23 -23.91 33.54 -8.58
C THR A 23 -25.10 34.26 -7.94
N LEU A 24 -25.13 34.35 -6.61
CA LEU A 24 -26.19 35.06 -5.89
C LEU A 24 -26.19 36.57 -6.19
N LEU A 25 -25.02 37.20 -6.24
CA LEU A 25 -24.89 38.65 -6.43
C LEU A 25 -25.12 39.12 -7.87
N LEU A 26 -24.78 38.28 -8.86
CA LEU A 26 -24.82 38.63 -10.28
C LEU A 26 -26.05 38.06 -11.00
N TRP A 27 -26.87 37.23 -10.34
CA TRP A 27 -28.01 36.51 -10.94
C TRP A 27 -28.95 37.36 -11.81
N SER A 28 -29.13 38.62 -11.42
CA SER A 28 -30.05 39.58 -12.04
C SER A 28 -29.34 40.82 -12.63
N ARG A 29 -28.00 40.82 -12.71
CA ARG A 29 -27.26 42.03 -13.08
C ARG A 29 -27.11 42.28 -14.58
N VAL A 30 -27.25 41.27 -15.43
CA VAL A 30 -27.27 41.48 -16.88
C VAL A 30 -28.66 41.91 -17.32
N HIS A 31 -28.74 43.13 -17.83
CA HIS A 31 -29.91 43.68 -18.48
C HIS A 31 -29.73 43.52 -20.00
N GLY A 32 -30.77 43.09 -20.73
CA GLY A 32 -30.65 42.80 -22.17
C GLY A 32 -31.61 41.71 -22.66
N PRO A 33 -31.42 41.19 -23.89
CA PRO A 33 -32.27 40.16 -24.46
C PRO A 33 -32.26 38.87 -23.62
N ARG A 34 -33.38 38.14 -23.61
CA ARG A 34 -33.56 36.92 -22.78
C ARG A 34 -32.43 35.90 -22.98
N THR A 35 -31.89 35.79 -24.17
CA THR A 35 -30.77 34.89 -24.50
C THR A 35 -29.49 35.25 -23.74
N ALA A 36 -29.16 36.54 -23.61
CA ALA A 36 -28.00 37.00 -22.85
C ALA A 36 -28.17 36.75 -21.34
N GLN A 37 -29.38 36.97 -20.82
CA GLN A 37 -29.70 36.71 -19.41
C GLN A 37 -29.61 35.22 -19.07
N VAL A 38 -30.15 34.37 -19.94
CA VAL A 38 -30.09 32.91 -19.78
C VAL A 38 -28.65 32.41 -19.92
N GLY A 39 -27.91 32.88 -20.92
CA GLY A 39 -26.50 32.52 -21.12
C GLY A 39 -25.63 32.88 -19.91
N GLN A 40 -25.82 34.06 -19.32
CA GLN A 40 -25.14 34.48 -18.10
C GLN A 40 -25.44 33.53 -16.93
N ARG A 41 -26.71 33.20 -16.69
CA ARG A 41 -27.13 32.32 -15.59
C ARG A 41 -26.56 30.91 -15.76
N ILE A 42 -26.59 30.37 -16.98
CA ILE A 42 -25.95 29.09 -17.29
C ILE A 42 -24.45 29.16 -16.99
N GLY A 43 -23.77 30.22 -17.43
CA GLY A 43 -22.34 30.41 -17.15
C GLY A 43 -22.01 30.47 -15.65
N LEU A 44 -22.80 31.18 -14.85
CA LEU A 44 -22.62 31.25 -13.40
C LEU A 44 -22.80 29.88 -12.73
N VAL A 45 -23.85 29.14 -13.10
CA VAL A 45 -24.12 27.80 -12.58
C VAL A 45 -23.01 26.82 -12.96
N VAL A 46 -22.60 26.81 -14.23
CA VAL A 46 -21.52 25.94 -14.73
C VAL A 46 -20.20 26.26 -14.03
N ALA A 47 -19.85 27.53 -13.85
CA ALA A 47 -18.63 27.91 -13.13
C ALA A 47 -18.65 27.43 -11.67
N GLY A 48 -19.79 27.58 -10.98
CA GLY A 48 -19.96 27.06 -9.62
C GLY A 48 -19.85 25.54 -9.53
N GLN A 49 -20.47 24.82 -10.47
CA GLN A 49 -20.38 23.36 -10.55
C GLN A 49 -18.95 22.89 -10.82
N LEU A 50 -18.24 23.52 -11.76
CA LEU A 50 -16.84 23.19 -12.06
C LEU A 50 -15.94 23.43 -10.84
N ALA A 51 -16.10 24.55 -10.12
CA ALA A 51 -15.34 24.82 -8.91
C ALA A 51 -15.60 23.76 -7.82
N ALA A 52 -16.86 23.38 -7.61
CA ALA A 52 -17.22 22.35 -6.65
C ALA A 52 -16.65 20.96 -7.02
N VAL A 53 -16.76 20.56 -8.29
CA VAL A 53 -16.19 19.29 -8.79
C VAL A 53 -14.67 19.28 -8.63
N LEU A 54 -13.98 20.37 -8.98
CA LEU A 54 -12.54 20.49 -8.80
C LEU A 54 -12.13 20.43 -7.33
N PHE A 55 -12.89 21.06 -6.42
CA PHE A 55 -12.64 20.97 -4.99
C PHE A 55 -12.78 19.55 -4.48
N VAL A 56 -13.85 18.84 -4.85
CA VAL A 56 -14.05 17.44 -4.46
C VAL A 56 -12.96 16.55 -5.07
N ALA A 57 -12.60 16.74 -6.34
CA ALA A 57 -11.52 15.99 -6.98
C ALA A 57 -10.17 16.23 -6.30
N ALA A 58 -9.86 17.47 -5.91
CA ALA A 58 -8.65 17.78 -5.14
C ALA A 58 -8.70 17.17 -3.73
N ALA A 59 -9.86 17.17 -3.06
CA ALA A 59 -10.04 16.52 -1.76
C ALA A 59 -9.87 15.01 -1.85
N LEU A 60 -10.37 14.38 -2.91
CA LEU A 60 -10.16 12.95 -3.18
C LEU A 60 -8.70 12.66 -3.59
N ASN A 61 -8.05 13.55 -4.33
CA ASN A 61 -6.63 13.42 -4.66
C ASN A 61 -5.74 13.52 -3.43
N ASP A 62 -6.03 14.48 -2.54
CA ASP A 62 -5.36 14.63 -1.25
C ASP A 62 -5.69 13.47 -0.31
N TYR A 63 -6.94 13.01 -0.30
CA TYR A 63 -7.35 11.85 0.46
C TYR A 63 -6.84 10.53 -0.13
N GLY A 64 -6.47 10.45 -1.40
CA GLY A 64 -5.93 9.23 -2.01
C GLY A 64 -4.42 9.28 -2.20
N TYR A 65 -3.83 10.47 -2.09
CA TYR A 65 -2.46 10.78 -2.48
C TYR A 65 -2.10 10.27 -3.89
N PHE A 66 -3.05 10.35 -4.84
CA PHE A 66 -2.89 9.76 -6.18
C PHE A 66 -1.83 10.47 -7.02
N TYR A 67 -1.84 11.80 -7.06
CA TYR A 67 -0.92 12.61 -7.85
C TYR A 67 -0.28 13.71 -7.00
N GLY A 68 1.05 13.73 -6.93
CA GLY A 68 1.83 14.76 -6.23
C GLY A 68 2.01 16.03 -7.05
N SER A 69 1.98 15.93 -8.38
CA SER A 69 2.33 17.01 -9.30
C SER A 69 1.48 17.06 -10.57
N TRP A 70 1.41 18.23 -11.21
CA TRP A 70 0.72 18.41 -12.50
C TRP A 70 1.34 17.57 -13.62
N SER A 71 2.64 17.32 -13.56
CA SER A 71 3.34 16.45 -14.52
C SER A 71 2.89 14.99 -14.40
N GLU A 72 2.64 14.51 -13.18
CA GLU A 72 2.07 13.17 -12.95
C GLU A 72 0.61 13.11 -13.41
N LEU A 73 -0.21 14.11 -13.08
CA LEU A 73 -1.62 14.16 -13.48
C LEU A 73 -1.81 14.23 -15.01
N LEU A 74 -0.97 14.99 -15.70
CA LEU A 74 -1.06 15.20 -17.16
C LEU A 74 -0.25 14.16 -17.95
N GLY A 75 0.45 13.25 -17.27
CA GLY A 75 1.35 12.29 -17.92
C GLY A 75 2.50 12.94 -18.70
N THR A 76 2.84 14.20 -18.39
CA THR A 76 3.91 14.97 -19.03
C THR A 76 5.24 14.87 -18.28
N SER A 77 5.26 14.12 -17.18
CA SER A 77 6.49 13.50 -16.68
C SER A 77 7.14 12.79 -17.87
N LEU A 78 8.18 13.38 -18.43
CA LEU A 78 8.98 12.71 -19.44
C LEU A 78 9.48 11.42 -18.80
N SER A 79 8.90 10.29 -19.20
CA SER A 79 9.53 8.98 -19.19
C SER A 79 10.71 9.04 -20.16
N GLY A 80 11.70 9.84 -19.80
CA GLY A 80 12.86 10.20 -20.58
C GLY A 80 14.03 10.19 -19.62
N SER A 81 14.73 9.05 -19.64
CA SER A 81 15.99 8.77 -18.98
C SER A 81 16.88 10.02 -18.84
N ALA A 82 16.85 10.64 -17.67
CA ALA A 82 17.91 11.53 -17.21
C ALA A 82 18.70 10.74 -16.17
N VAL A 83 19.81 10.17 -16.64
CA VAL A 83 20.83 9.55 -15.80
C VAL A 83 21.36 10.62 -14.86
N VAL A 84 20.96 10.54 -13.58
CA VAL A 84 21.73 11.12 -12.49
C VAL A 84 22.40 9.94 -11.80
N HIS A 85 23.71 9.82 -12.00
CA HIS A 85 24.55 8.91 -11.23
C HIS A 85 24.56 9.35 -9.76
N ALA A 86 23.60 8.85 -8.98
CA ALA A 86 23.79 8.69 -7.55
C ALA A 86 24.31 7.25 -7.36
N ALA A 87 25.53 7.13 -6.85
CA ALA A 87 26.21 5.87 -6.63
C ALA A 87 25.40 4.96 -5.70
N ALA A 88 24.54 4.11 -6.26
CA ALA A 88 24.18 2.85 -5.63
C ALA A 88 25.44 1.98 -5.67
N THR A 89 26.10 1.84 -4.53
CA THR A 89 27.18 0.89 -4.34
C THR A 89 26.67 -0.52 -4.63
N HIS A 90 26.84 -0.97 -5.88
CA HIS A 90 26.81 -2.38 -6.23
C HIS A 90 27.98 -3.08 -5.52
N VAL A 91 27.68 -3.95 -4.57
CA VAL A 91 28.61 -5.02 -4.18
C VAL A 91 27.86 -6.33 -4.32
N GLY A 92 27.97 -6.92 -5.50
CA GLY A 92 27.34 -8.20 -5.83
C GLY A 92 27.77 -8.65 -7.23
N ARG A 93 28.89 -9.36 -7.28
CA ARG A 93 29.51 -9.92 -8.49
C ARG A 93 28.95 -11.34 -8.65
N HIS A 94 28.24 -11.64 -9.75
CA HIS A 94 28.50 -12.78 -10.66
C HIS A 94 27.32 -13.18 -11.58
N HIS A 95 27.64 -13.15 -12.88
CA HIS A 95 27.28 -14.07 -13.98
C HIS A 95 25.93 -14.01 -14.70
N GLY A 96 25.99 -13.53 -15.96
CA GLY A 96 25.26 -14.18 -17.07
C GLY A 96 24.19 -13.38 -17.82
N GLY A 97 24.38 -12.08 -18.03
CA GLY A 97 23.52 -11.27 -18.91
C GLY A 97 23.63 -9.78 -18.58
N PRO A 98 23.45 -8.85 -19.52
CA PRO A 98 23.42 -7.44 -19.17
C PRO A 98 22.24 -7.21 -18.21
N PRO A 99 22.46 -6.71 -16.98
CA PRO A 99 21.36 -6.38 -16.09
C PRO A 99 20.50 -5.33 -16.78
N ARG A 100 19.21 -5.60 -16.98
CA ARG A 100 18.24 -4.54 -17.25
C ARG A 100 18.36 -3.60 -16.05
N ALA A 101 18.95 -2.42 -16.27
CA ALA A 101 19.08 -1.43 -15.22
C ALA A 101 17.69 -1.19 -14.64
N ALA A 102 17.48 -1.57 -13.38
CA ALA A 102 16.27 -1.27 -12.66
C ALA A 102 16.07 0.24 -12.71
N SER A 103 15.04 0.68 -13.44
CA SER A 103 14.68 2.08 -13.52
C SER A 103 14.15 2.53 -12.17
N PHE A 104 14.78 3.53 -11.57
CA PHE A 104 14.26 4.22 -10.39
C PHE A 104 12.83 4.68 -10.67
N ASP A 105 11.87 4.31 -9.82
CA ASP A 105 10.50 4.78 -9.92
C ASP A 105 10.42 6.24 -9.40
N PRO A 106 10.10 7.22 -10.27
CA PRO A 106 9.96 8.61 -9.85
C PRO A 106 8.94 8.82 -8.72
N SER A 107 7.97 7.90 -8.57
CA SER A 107 6.99 7.93 -7.49
C SER A 107 7.63 7.85 -6.10
N LEU A 108 8.86 7.33 -5.99
CA LEU A 108 9.64 7.24 -4.74
C LEU A 108 10.77 8.30 -4.65
N ALA A 109 10.80 9.29 -5.54
CA ALA A 109 11.75 10.41 -5.47
C ALA A 109 11.78 11.07 -4.08
N GLY A 110 12.96 11.11 -3.45
CA GLY A 110 13.17 11.73 -2.15
C GLY A 110 12.67 10.93 -0.95
N ILE A 111 12.20 9.68 -1.12
CA ILE A 111 11.77 8.83 0.01
C ILE A 111 12.94 8.56 0.99
N ASP A 112 14.17 8.57 0.48
CA ASP A 112 15.42 8.39 1.21
C ASP A 112 15.80 9.57 2.10
N SER A 113 15.15 10.73 1.91
CA SER A 113 15.30 11.91 2.77
C SER A 113 14.62 11.77 4.14
N TRP A 114 13.95 10.66 4.42
CA TRP A 114 13.28 10.38 5.70
C TRP A 114 14.23 10.50 6.91
N SER A 115 15.53 10.24 6.71
CA SER A 115 16.58 10.43 7.73
C SER A 115 17.94 10.68 7.10
N THR A 116 18.81 11.41 7.80
CA THR A 116 20.20 11.65 7.38
C THR A 116 21.16 10.55 7.86
N PRO A 117 22.34 10.39 7.24
CA PRO A 117 23.35 9.42 7.70
C PRO A 117 23.72 9.50 9.17
N ALA A 118 23.75 10.72 9.74
CA ALA A 118 24.01 10.94 11.15
C ALA A 118 22.90 10.40 12.08
N GLN A 119 21.70 10.16 11.54
CA GLN A 119 20.53 9.67 12.27
C GLN A 119 20.29 8.18 12.08
N TRP A 120 21.00 7.48 11.18
CA TRP A 120 20.68 6.08 10.86
C TRP A 120 20.77 5.16 12.08
N SER A 121 21.72 5.36 12.98
CA SER A 121 21.86 4.54 14.19
C SER A 121 20.79 4.80 15.26
N THR A 122 19.99 5.87 15.14
CA THR A 122 18.95 6.25 16.11
C THR A 122 17.54 6.20 15.53
N ARG A 123 17.36 6.50 14.24
CA ARG A 123 16.05 6.48 13.56
C ARG A 123 15.88 5.33 12.58
N GLY A 124 16.97 4.72 12.12
CA GLY A 124 16.95 3.86 10.94
C GLY A 124 17.02 4.67 9.65
N ARG A 125 16.71 4.03 8.52
CA ARG A 125 16.75 4.63 7.18
C ARG A 125 15.64 4.04 6.32
N VAL A 126 15.04 4.87 5.46
CA VAL A 126 14.21 4.41 4.34
C VAL A 126 15.01 4.49 3.06
N GLU A 127 14.96 3.46 2.23
CA GLU A 127 15.64 3.39 0.94
C GLU A 127 14.64 3.06 -0.17
N ALA A 128 14.77 3.69 -1.33
CA ALA A 128 14.06 3.26 -2.54
C ALA A 128 14.91 2.23 -3.27
N LEU A 129 14.30 1.11 -3.65
CA LEU A 129 14.89 0.13 -4.55
C LEU A 129 13.82 -0.46 -5.47
N THR A 130 14.25 -1.17 -6.51
CA THR A 130 13.37 -1.99 -7.34
C THR A 130 13.65 -3.44 -7.02
N VAL A 131 12.62 -4.17 -6.59
CA VAL A 131 12.72 -5.62 -6.42
C VAL A 131 12.48 -6.26 -7.77
N VAL A 132 13.39 -7.14 -8.18
CA VAL A 132 13.31 -7.88 -9.46
C VAL A 132 13.09 -9.35 -9.15
N GLY A 133 12.00 -9.90 -9.66
CA GLY A 133 11.63 -11.29 -9.49
C GLY A 133 12.21 -12.18 -10.56
N ALA A 134 13.11 -13.07 -10.17
CA ALA A 134 13.76 -13.99 -11.08
C ALA A 134 12.80 -15.09 -11.55
N HIS A 135 11.82 -15.49 -10.73
CA HIS A 135 10.88 -16.56 -11.04
C HIS A 135 9.62 -16.04 -11.74
N SER A 136 9.06 -14.94 -11.24
CA SER A 136 7.88 -14.30 -11.82
C SER A 136 8.19 -13.48 -13.08
N GLY A 137 9.44 -13.03 -13.24
CA GLY A 137 9.83 -12.06 -14.28
C GLY A 137 9.28 -10.64 -14.03
N LEU A 138 8.65 -10.39 -12.88
CA LEU A 138 8.08 -9.10 -12.50
C LEU A 138 9.12 -8.22 -11.82
N SER A 139 8.84 -6.91 -11.76
CA SER A 139 9.63 -5.97 -10.98
C SER A 139 8.74 -4.88 -10.41
N GLU A 140 8.95 -4.52 -9.16
CA GLU A 140 8.16 -3.50 -8.46
C GLU A 140 9.05 -2.59 -7.62
N ALA A 141 8.70 -1.30 -7.58
CA ALA A 141 9.38 -0.34 -6.74
C ALA A 141 8.97 -0.51 -5.27
N ALA A 142 9.96 -0.60 -4.39
CA ALA A 142 9.76 -0.77 -2.96
C ALA A 142 10.48 0.33 -2.17
N ALA A 143 9.85 0.76 -1.08
CA ALA A 143 10.50 1.51 -0.02
C ALA A 143 10.87 0.56 1.11
N VAL A 144 12.16 0.45 1.43
CA VAL A 144 12.65 -0.45 2.48
C VAL A 144 13.06 0.35 3.70
N TYR A 145 12.40 0.08 4.83
CA TYR A 145 12.81 0.63 6.13
C TYR A 145 13.76 -0.32 6.85
N LEU A 146 14.97 0.17 7.09
CA LEU A 146 15.98 -0.48 7.92
C LEU A 146 15.92 0.13 9.33
N PRO A 147 15.68 -0.67 10.39
CA PRO A 147 15.55 -0.16 11.75
C PRO A 147 16.89 0.37 12.26
N PRO A 148 16.93 1.24 13.29
CA PRO A 148 18.17 1.84 13.79
C PRO A 148 19.23 0.81 14.20
N GLN A 149 18.81 -0.34 14.72
CA GLN A 149 19.68 -1.45 15.09
C GLN A 149 20.44 -2.01 13.88
N TYR A 150 19.95 -1.83 12.66
CA TYR A 150 20.69 -2.20 11.46
C TYR A 150 22.05 -1.45 11.37
N PHE A 151 22.14 -0.24 11.90
CA PHE A 151 23.35 0.59 11.82
C PHE A 151 24.18 0.58 13.10
N GLN A 152 23.74 -0.13 14.13
CA GLN A 152 24.40 -0.18 15.42
C GLN A 152 25.44 -1.31 15.47
N LYS A 153 26.63 -1.01 16.01
CA LYS A 153 27.75 -1.97 16.12
C LYS A 153 27.37 -3.29 16.82
N ALA A 154 26.51 -3.21 17.84
CA ALA A 154 26.04 -4.36 18.60
C ALA A 154 25.28 -5.41 17.76
N TYR A 155 24.77 -5.01 16.58
CA TYR A 155 23.93 -5.84 15.74
C TYR A 155 24.55 -6.17 14.38
N LEU A 156 25.85 -5.91 14.16
CA LEU A 156 26.51 -6.08 12.85
C LEU A 156 26.37 -7.47 12.23
N ARG A 157 26.27 -8.51 13.06
CA ARG A 157 26.10 -9.91 12.62
C ARG A 157 24.64 -10.40 12.66
N LYS A 158 23.71 -9.57 13.12
CA LYS A 158 22.30 -9.93 13.19
C LYS A 158 21.66 -9.85 11.81
N ARG A 159 20.93 -10.91 11.45
CA ARG A 159 19.89 -10.83 10.41
C ARG A 159 18.56 -10.48 11.09
N PHE A 160 17.81 -9.60 10.44
CA PHE A 160 16.52 -9.13 10.93
C PHE A 160 15.40 -9.92 10.25
N PRO A 161 14.27 -10.18 10.92
CA PRO A 161 13.09 -10.66 10.21
C PRO A 161 12.60 -9.57 9.25
N GLY A 162 12.04 -10.00 8.12
CA GLY A 162 11.42 -9.14 7.12
C GLY A 162 9.90 -9.12 7.27
N VAL A 163 9.29 -7.98 7.00
CA VAL A 163 7.84 -7.86 6.85
C VAL A 163 7.55 -7.24 5.50
N GLU A 164 6.79 -7.94 4.69
CA GLU A 164 6.24 -7.40 3.45
C GLU A 164 4.99 -6.59 3.77
N VAL A 165 5.02 -5.29 3.44
CA VAL A 165 3.96 -4.32 3.74
C VAL A 165 3.34 -3.86 2.43
N MET A 166 2.08 -4.20 2.20
CA MET A 166 1.37 -3.94 0.95
C MET A 166 0.31 -2.86 1.13
N THR A 167 0.18 -1.97 0.15
CA THR A 167 -0.96 -1.04 0.07
C THR A 167 -2.25 -1.77 -0.28
N GLY A 168 -3.40 -1.09 -0.11
CA GLY A 168 -4.60 -1.39 -0.88
C GLY A 168 -4.46 -1.03 -2.36
N TYR A 169 -5.43 -1.43 -3.18
CA TYR A 169 -5.60 -0.91 -4.54
C TYR A 169 -6.54 0.32 -4.56
N PRO A 170 -6.27 1.38 -5.34
CA PRO A 170 -5.09 1.62 -6.19
C PRO A 170 -4.00 2.44 -5.47
N GLY A 171 -3.65 2.06 -4.24
CA GLY A 171 -2.69 2.80 -3.40
C GLY A 171 -1.26 2.85 -3.97
N ALA A 172 -0.50 3.86 -3.55
CA ALA A 172 0.89 4.06 -3.95
C ALA A 172 1.85 3.68 -2.82
N THR A 173 3.00 3.06 -3.15
CA THR A 173 4.03 2.66 -2.18
C THR A 173 4.46 3.81 -1.25
N ARG A 174 4.52 5.05 -1.76
CA ARG A 174 4.86 6.24 -0.97
C ARG A 174 3.94 6.41 0.25
N GLU A 175 2.67 6.04 0.15
CA GLU A 175 1.66 6.24 1.20
C GLU A 175 1.89 5.39 2.44
N LEU A 176 2.59 4.26 2.30
CA LEU A 176 3.05 3.48 3.44
C LEU A 176 4.06 4.29 4.29
N VAL A 177 4.85 5.16 3.65
CA VAL A 177 5.84 5.99 4.35
C VAL A 177 5.26 7.34 4.79
N SER A 178 4.62 8.08 3.88
CA SER A 178 4.17 9.46 4.12
C SER A 178 2.94 9.52 5.03
N ARG A 179 1.99 8.62 4.83
CA ARG A 179 0.64 8.72 5.41
C ARG A 179 0.36 7.69 6.48
N MET A 180 0.63 6.42 6.21
CA MET A 180 0.55 5.38 7.23
C MET A 180 1.73 5.46 8.21
N GLN A 181 2.82 6.10 7.80
CA GLN A 181 3.98 6.37 8.65
C GLN A 181 4.61 5.10 9.24
N TYR A 182 4.58 3.98 8.52
CA TYR A 182 5.12 2.69 8.96
C TYR A 182 6.52 2.78 9.61
N PRO A 183 7.51 3.48 9.00
CA PRO A 183 8.83 3.67 9.62
C PRO A 183 8.78 4.37 10.99
N GLN A 184 7.98 5.42 11.10
CA GLN A 184 7.88 6.21 12.34
C GLN A 184 7.10 5.45 13.42
N VAL A 185 6.05 4.71 13.05
CA VAL A 185 5.28 3.91 14.01
C VAL A 185 6.13 2.77 14.55
N LEU A 186 6.85 2.04 13.69
CA LEU A 186 7.77 1.00 14.15
C LEU A 186 8.87 1.58 15.03
N LEU A 187 9.49 2.69 14.64
CA LEU A 187 10.50 3.35 15.47
C LEU A 187 9.95 3.68 16.88
N SER A 188 8.74 4.25 16.96
CA SER A 188 8.09 4.52 18.25
C SER A 188 7.84 3.25 19.07
N GLN A 189 7.45 2.13 18.44
CA GLN A 189 7.29 0.85 19.15
C GLN A 189 8.62 0.25 19.61
N LEU A 190 9.72 0.46 18.86
CA LEU A 190 11.07 0.06 19.26
C LEU A 190 11.55 0.87 20.48
N ASP A 191 11.33 2.19 20.46
CA ASP A 191 11.69 3.10 21.55
C ASP A 191 10.88 2.80 22.82
N ALA A 192 9.62 2.38 22.66
CA ALA A 192 8.76 1.94 23.75
C ALA A 192 9.02 0.49 24.22
N HIS A 193 9.95 -0.23 23.60
CA HIS A 193 10.23 -1.65 23.86
C HIS A 193 9.02 -2.60 23.66
N LEU A 194 8.06 -2.19 22.83
CA LEU A 194 6.87 -2.98 22.48
C LEU A 194 7.12 -3.85 21.23
N ALA A 195 7.97 -3.37 20.32
CA ALA A 195 8.41 -4.12 19.16
C ALA A 195 9.90 -4.49 19.21
N LYS A 196 10.27 -5.50 18.42
CA LYS A 196 11.64 -5.91 18.13
C LYS A 196 12.05 -5.38 16.75
N PRO A 197 13.35 -5.19 16.51
CA PRO A 197 13.83 -4.70 15.22
C PRO A 197 13.47 -5.66 14.07
N MET A 198 12.82 -5.13 13.05
CA MET A 198 12.43 -5.82 11.82
C MET A 198 12.61 -4.89 10.61
N VAL A 199 12.85 -5.45 9.43
CA VAL A 199 12.94 -4.70 8.17
C VAL A 199 11.56 -4.68 7.52
N LEU A 200 11.06 -3.50 7.14
CA LEU A 200 9.80 -3.37 6.43
C LEU A 200 10.08 -3.18 4.94
N VAL A 201 9.54 -4.05 4.09
CA VAL A 201 9.60 -3.95 2.63
C VAL A 201 8.23 -3.47 2.18
N MET A 202 8.10 -2.18 1.91
CA MET A 202 6.84 -1.52 1.57
C MET A 202 6.69 -1.44 0.04
N LEU A 203 5.61 -1.98 -0.50
CA LEU A 203 5.33 -2.02 -1.94
C LEU A 203 3.83 -2.09 -2.24
N ARG A 204 3.47 -2.09 -3.52
CA ARG A 204 2.10 -2.37 -3.97
C ARG A 204 1.90 -3.87 -4.17
N PRO A 205 0.70 -4.41 -3.92
CA PRO A 205 0.34 -5.76 -4.34
C PRO A 205 0.20 -5.87 -5.87
N THR A 206 0.01 -4.75 -6.57
CA THR A 206 -0.21 -4.67 -8.02
C THR A 206 1.11 -4.54 -8.79
N ALA A 207 1.88 -5.62 -8.91
CA ALA A 207 3.12 -5.67 -9.69
C ALA A 207 2.91 -5.72 -11.23
N ALA A 208 1.65 -5.65 -11.69
CA ALA A 208 1.27 -5.63 -13.10
C ALA A 208 0.03 -4.72 -13.35
N PRO A 209 0.18 -3.39 -13.26
CA PRO A 209 -0.92 -2.46 -13.46
C PRO A 209 -1.52 -2.56 -14.89
N PRO A 210 -2.79 -2.15 -15.11
CA PRO A 210 -3.61 -1.32 -14.21
C PRO A 210 -4.60 -2.08 -13.32
N ARG A 211 -4.76 -3.40 -13.49
CA ARG A 211 -5.78 -4.16 -12.75
C ARG A 211 -5.30 -4.51 -11.35
N ASP A 212 -6.23 -4.61 -10.40
CA ASP A 212 -5.92 -5.26 -9.14
C ASP A 212 -5.74 -6.76 -9.37
N THR A 213 -4.52 -7.25 -9.20
CA THR A 213 -4.19 -8.66 -9.38
C THR A 213 -4.48 -9.50 -8.14
N GLU A 214 -4.87 -8.90 -7.02
CA GLU A 214 -5.13 -9.58 -5.74
C GLU A 214 -4.03 -10.59 -5.37
N CYS A 215 -2.77 -10.23 -5.63
CA CYS A 215 -1.61 -11.12 -5.43
C CYS A 215 -1.83 -12.53 -6.00
N THR A 216 -2.31 -12.61 -7.25
CA THR A 216 -2.68 -13.86 -7.95
C THR A 216 -1.71 -14.14 -9.09
N ASP A 217 -1.38 -15.41 -9.28
CA ASP A 217 -0.75 -15.90 -10.51
C ASP A 217 -1.83 -16.10 -11.58
N VAL A 218 -1.91 -15.14 -12.50
CA VAL A 218 -2.92 -15.14 -13.57
C VAL A 218 -2.49 -16.14 -14.65
N PRO A 219 -3.36 -17.07 -15.10
CA PRO A 219 -3.02 -18.00 -16.18
C PRO A 219 -2.55 -17.28 -17.45
N ALA A 220 -1.38 -17.68 -17.95
CA ALA A 220 -0.71 -17.02 -19.09
C ALA A 220 -0.51 -15.50 -18.93
N GLY A 221 -0.53 -15.01 -17.69
CA GLY A 221 -0.42 -13.60 -17.32
C GLY A 221 0.63 -13.37 -16.23
N PRO A 222 0.56 -12.22 -15.55
CA PRO A 222 1.52 -11.88 -14.50
C PRO A 222 1.47 -12.88 -13.33
N GLN A 223 2.63 -13.28 -12.84
CA GLN A 223 2.79 -14.22 -11.73
C GLN A 223 3.03 -13.45 -10.41
N VAL A 224 2.00 -12.74 -9.93
CA VAL A 224 2.13 -11.83 -8.78
C VAL A 224 2.22 -12.57 -7.45
N LEU A 225 1.54 -13.72 -7.31
CA LEU A 225 1.65 -14.53 -6.10
C LEU A 225 3.08 -15.08 -5.98
N THR A 226 3.65 -15.57 -7.08
CA THR A 226 5.06 -16.01 -7.13
C THR A 226 6.01 -14.85 -6.80
N PHE A 227 5.74 -13.64 -7.31
CA PHE A 227 6.58 -12.48 -7.03
C PHE A 227 6.63 -12.13 -5.53
N LEU A 228 5.47 -11.97 -4.90
CA LEU A 228 5.37 -11.58 -3.49
C LEU A 228 5.71 -12.76 -2.56
N GLY A 229 5.25 -13.96 -2.90
CA GLY A 229 5.43 -15.17 -2.11
C GLY A 229 6.86 -15.71 -2.08
N GLU A 230 7.64 -15.49 -3.13
CA GLU A 230 8.98 -16.06 -3.26
C GLU A 230 10.06 -15.04 -3.63
N ASP A 231 9.84 -14.27 -4.69
CA ASP A 231 10.88 -13.42 -5.26
C ASP A 231 11.27 -12.27 -4.33
N VAL A 232 10.29 -11.60 -3.70
CA VAL A 232 10.54 -10.48 -2.79
C VAL A 232 11.36 -10.91 -1.57
N PRO A 233 10.96 -11.93 -0.78
CA PRO A 233 11.77 -12.41 0.33
C PRO A 233 13.18 -12.85 -0.10
N ARG A 234 13.30 -13.52 -1.24
CA ARG A 234 14.57 -14.02 -1.78
C ARG A 234 15.51 -12.89 -2.17
N ALA A 235 15.07 -11.94 -2.99
CA ALA A 235 15.87 -10.82 -3.45
C ALA A 235 16.34 -9.95 -2.28
N ILE A 236 15.42 -9.61 -1.36
CA ILE A 236 15.75 -8.78 -0.19
C ILE A 236 16.76 -9.47 0.73
N SER A 237 16.61 -10.78 0.97
CA SER A 237 17.52 -11.52 1.88
C SER A 237 18.91 -11.76 1.31
N GLN A 238 19.07 -11.67 -0.01
CA GLN A 238 20.35 -11.75 -0.71
C GLN A 238 21.16 -10.46 -0.54
N ASP A 239 20.51 -9.30 -0.70
CA ASP A 239 21.20 -8.01 -0.73
C ASP A 239 21.28 -7.33 0.65
N LEU A 240 20.32 -7.64 1.55
CA LEU A 240 20.22 -7.04 2.87
C LEU A 240 20.39 -8.09 3.98
N ARG A 241 20.71 -7.65 5.20
CA ARG A 241 20.81 -8.54 6.38
C ARG A 241 19.43 -8.91 6.91
N VAL A 242 18.64 -9.56 6.06
CA VAL A 242 17.31 -10.07 6.37
C VAL A 242 17.37 -11.60 6.40
N SER A 243 16.58 -12.22 7.28
CA SER A 243 16.43 -13.68 7.32
C SER A 243 15.66 -14.16 6.09
N PRO A 244 16.04 -15.26 5.42
CA PRO A 244 15.30 -15.77 4.25
C PRO A 244 13.96 -16.43 4.60
N VAL A 245 13.71 -16.71 5.89
CA VAL A 245 12.49 -17.34 6.40
C VAL A 245 12.04 -16.62 7.67
N GLY A 246 10.80 -16.84 8.09
CA GLY A 246 10.25 -16.17 9.26
C GLY A 246 9.73 -14.77 8.98
N TRP A 247 9.28 -14.56 7.75
CA TRP A 247 8.72 -13.30 7.31
C TRP A 247 7.32 -13.08 7.88
N GLY A 248 6.93 -11.81 7.89
CA GLY A 248 5.55 -11.39 8.09
C GLY A 248 4.99 -10.79 6.80
N ALA A 249 3.68 -10.86 6.64
CA ALA A 249 2.98 -10.14 5.58
C ALA A 249 1.91 -9.22 6.20
N MET A 250 1.81 -7.98 5.76
CA MET A 250 0.75 -7.09 6.21
C MET A 250 0.30 -6.12 5.14
N GLY A 251 -0.90 -5.60 5.29
CA GLY A 251 -1.37 -4.54 4.42
C GLY A 251 -2.76 -4.05 4.75
N ASP A 252 -3.12 -2.94 4.11
CA ASP A 252 -4.48 -2.39 4.12
C ASP A 252 -5.29 -2.86 2.91
N SER A 253 -6.61 -3.06 3.08
CA SER A 253 -7.53 -3.38 1.98
C SER A 253 -7.08 -4.61 1.16
N THR A 254 -6.90 -4.51 -0.16
CA THR A 254 -6.29 -5.55 -1.01
C THR A 254 -5.00 -6.11 -0.41
N GLY A 255 -4.12 -5.26 0.14
CA GLY A 255 -2.90 -5.69 0.82
C GLY A 255 -3.17 -6.54 2.07
N GLY A 256 -4.28 -6.30 2.76
CA GLY A 256 -4.74 -7.14 3.87
C GLY A 256 -5.25 -8.50 3.42
N TYR A 257 -5.97 -8.56 2.30
CA TYR A 257 -6.34 -9.82 1.64
C TYR A 257 -5.07 -10.59 1.22
N CYS A 258 -4.10 -9.92 0.59
CA CYS A 258 -2.83 -10.51 0.20
C CYS A 258 -2.03 -11.03 1.39
N ALA A 259 -2.00 -10.29 2.51
CA ALA A 259 -1.34 -10.74 3.73
C ALA A 259 -1.95 -12.04 4.27
N ALA A 260 -3.29 -12.14 4.31
CA ALA A 260 -3.98 -13.36 4.73
C ALA A 260 -3.72 -14.53 3.76
N LYS A 261 -3.73 -14.26 2.47
CA LYS A 261 -3.44 -15.25 1.42
C LYS A 261 -2.00 -15.76 1.47
N LEU A 262 -1.02 -14.89 1.66
CA LEU A 262 0.40 -15.24 1.73
C LEU A 262 0.68 -16.15 2.94
N VAL A 263 0.14 -15.85 4.12
CA VAL A 263 0.36 -16.73 5.30
C VAL A 263 -0.31 -18.09 5.14
N LEU A 264 -1.40 -18.20 4.38
CA LEU A 264 -2.07 -19.47 4.12
C LEU A 264 -1.34 -20.31 3.06
N THR A 265 -0.88 -19.66 1.98
CA THR A 265 -0.33 -20.34 0.80
C THR A 265 1.20 -20.50 0.85
N HIS A 266 1.91 -19.63 1.56
CA HIS A 266 3.37 -19.56 1.65
C HIS A 266 3.86 -19.64 3.12
N SER A 267 3.21 -20.47 3.94
CA SER A 267 3.46 -20.57 5.39
C SER A 267 4.88 -21.01 5.79
N SER A 268 5.67 -21.58 4.88
CA SER A 268 7.10 -21.87 5.12
C SER A 268 7.99 -20.62 5.09
N VAL A 269 7.51 -19.54 4.47
CA VAL A 269 8.19 -18.24 4.41
C VAL A 269 7.53 -17.26 5.37
N PHE A 270 6.20 -17.14 5.30
CA PHE A 270 5.39 -16.20 6.07
C PHE A 270 4.75 -16.89 7.28
N THR A 271 5.30 -16.61 8.46
CA THR A 271 4.88 -17.24 9.73
C THR A 271 3.80 -16.45 10.47
N SER A 272 3.64 -15.18 10.12
CA SER A 272 2.65 -14.29 10.74
C SER A 272 2.15 -13.25 9.75
N GLY A 273 0.97 -12.71 9.99
CA GLY A 273 0.45 -11.64 9.14
C GLY A 273 -0.44 -10.64 9.88
N ALA A 274 -0.70 -9.51 9.24
CA ALA A 274 -1.66 -8.51 9.71
C ALA A 274 -2.52 -7.95 8.56
N SER A 275 -3.82 -8.21 8.60
CA SER A 275 -4.81 -7.72 7.64
C SER A 275 -5.57 -6.53 8.22
N LEU A 276 -5.36 -5.35 7.63
CA LEU A 276 -6.01 -4.10 8.05
C LEU A 276 -7.19 -3.78 7.12
N SER A 277 -8.41 -4.07 7.57
CA SER A 277 -9.62 -4.01 6.73
C SER A 277 -9.49 -4.80 5.42
N GLY A 278 -8.76 -5.91 5.44
CA GLY A 278 -8.79 -6.86 4.34
C GLY A 278 -10.08 -7.68 4.34
N TYR A 279 -10.27 -8.39 3.25
CA TYR A 279 -11.35 -9.34 3.03
C TYR A 279 -10.76 -10.73 2.80
N TYR A 280 -11.60 -11.76 2.83
CA TYR A 280 -11.12 -13.15 2.93
C TYR A 280 -11.74 -14.08 1.89
N HIS A 281 -12.28 -13.50 0.83
CA HIS A 281 -12.79 -14.22 -0.34
C HIS A 281 -12.29 -13.55 -1.61
N THR A 282 -12.24 -14.29 -2.71
CA THR A 282 -11.84 -13.72 -4.01
C THR A 282 -12.88 -12.75 -4.56
N LEU A 283 -12.42 -11.62 -5.14
CA LEU A 283 -13.30 -10.64 -5.78
C LEU A 283 -13.20 -10.72 -7.31
N GLU A 284 -14.36 -10.68 -7.97
CA GLU A 284 -14.46 -10.52 -9.42
C GLU A 284 -15.32 -9.28 -9.69
N ASP A 285 -14.66 -8.15 -9.94
CA ASP A 285 -15.30 -6.85 -10.15
C ASP A 285 -14.60 -6.02 -11.25
N ASP A 286 -14.98 -4.75 -11.40
CA ASP A 286 -14.44 -3.86 -12.44
C ASP A 286 -12.93 -3.56 -12.26
N THR A 287 -12.37 -3.79 -11.07
CA THR A 287 -10.96 -3.56 -10.76
C THR A 287 -10.09 -4.78 -11.00
N THR A 288 -10.61 -5.99 -10.70
CA THR A 288 -9.89 -7.25 -10.85
C THR A 288 -10.13 -7.88 -12.23
N GLY A 289 -11.39 -7.88 -12.69
CA GLY A 289 -11.86 -8.74 -13.77
C GLY A 289 -11.71 -10.22 -13.45
N ASP A 290 -11.77 -11.07 -14.48
CA ASP A 290 -11.53 -12.51 -14.32
C ASP A 290 -10.03 -12.80 -14.26
N LEU A 291 -9.50 -12.91 -13.03
CA LEU A 291 -8.10 -13.25 -12.77
C LEU A 291 -7.77 -14.73 -13.01
N TRP A 292 -8.78 -15.59 -13.15
CA TRP A 292 -8.63 -17.05 -13.14
C TRP A 292 -9.00 -17.71 -14.47
N GLY A 293 -9.38 -16.92 -15.49
CA GLY A 293 -9.78 -17.42 -16.81
C GLY A 293 -10.97 -18.37 -16.74
N GLY A 294 -11.92 -18.09 -15.85
CA GLY A 294 -13.11 -18.90 -15.59
C GLY A 294 -12.85 -20.18 -14.78
N SER A 295 -11.62 -20.40 -14.31
CA SER A 295 -11.28 -21.58 -13.51
C SER A 295 -11.73 -21.42 -12.06
N ALA A 296 -12.82 -22.12 -11.70
CA ALA A 296 -13.28 -22.19 -10.32
C ALA A 296 -12.21 -22.76 -9.37
N VAL A 297 -11.39 -23.71 -9.83
CA VAL A 297 -10.31 -24.30 -9.02
C VAL A 297 -9.25 -23.25 -8.68
N LEU A 298 -8.82 -22.46 -9.66
CA LEU A 298 -7.83 -21.42 -9.40
C LEU A 298 -8.42 -20.34 -8.51
N ARG A 299 -9.66 -19.90 -8.74
CA ARG A 299 -10.35 -18.96 -7.86
C ARG A 299 -10.38 -19.47 -6.42
N ASP A 300 -10.84 -20.70 -6.21
CA ASP A 300 -10.97 -21.31 -4.88
C ASP A 300 -9.60 -21.45 -4.17
N LEU A 301 -8.52 -21.77 -4.89
CA LEU A 301 -7.16 -21.80 -4.34
C LEU A 301 -6.59 -20.41 -3.98
N ASN A 302 -7.23 -19.34 -4.45
CA ASN A 302 -6.90 -17.98 -4.08
C ASN A 302 -7.86 -17.43 -3.00
N ASP A 303 -8.86 -18.18 -2.53
CA ASP A 303 -9.86 -17.71 -1.55
C ASP A 303 -9.47 -18.14 -0.11
N PRO A 304 -9.06 -17.22 0.78
CA PRO A 304 -8.65 -17.57 2.15
C PRO A 304 -9.69 -18.37 2.95
N GLU A 305 -10.98 -18.04 2.82
CA GLU A 305 -12.03 -18.79 3.50
C GLU A 305 -12.23 -20.18 2.91
N TRP A 306 -12.14 -20.34 1.59
CA TRP A 306 -12.18 -21.64 0.95
C TRP A 306 -11.01 -22.50 1.39
N LEU A 307 -9.80 -21.93 1.43
CA LEU A 307 -8.60 -22.60 1.91
C LEU A 307 -8.81 -23.12 3.34
N LEU A 308 -9.34 -22.31 4.26
CA LEU A 308 -9.61 -22.77 5.63
C LEU A 308 -10.73 -23.81 5.74
N ARG A 309 -11.67 -23.86 4.79
CA ARG A 309 -12.73 -24.88 4.77
C ARG A 309 -12.25 -26.21 4.17
N HIS A 310 -11.28 -26.18 3.27
CA HIS A 310 -10.95 -27.34 2.42
C HIS A 310 -9.49 -27.78 2.46
N GLN A 311 -8.60 -27.02 3.10
CA GLN A 311 -7.18 -27.33 3.27
C GLN A 311 -6.82 -27.33 4.76
N PRO A 312 -5.77 -28.09 5.16
CA PRO A 312 -5.24 -28.01 6.51
C PRO A 312 -4.78 -26.59 6.85
N ALA A 313 -5.22 -26.06 7.99
CA ALA A 313 -4.75 -24.77 8.47
C ALA A 313 -3.24 -24.82 8.79
N PRO A 314 -2.41 -23.89 8.27
CA PRO A 314 -0.98 -23.87 8.58
C PRO A 314 -0.69 -23.29 9.97
N PRO A 315 0.47 -23.57 10.58
CA PRO A 315 0.84 -23.08 11.92
C PRO A 315 1.29 -21.61 11.90
N VAL A 316 0.38 -20.70 11.51
CA VAL A 316 0.64 -19.27 11.36
C VAL A 316 -0.26 -18.44 12.27
N SER A 317 0.15 -17.21 12.55
CA SER A 317 -0.61 -16.28 13.39
C SER A 317 -1.01 -15.02 12.60
N LEU A 318 -2.31 -14.71 12.56
CA LEU A 318 -2.85 -13.57 11.82
C LEU A 318 -3.47 -12.54 12.77
N PHE A 319 -3.13 -11.27 12.61
CA PHE A 319 -3.88 -10.14 13.18
C PHE A 319 -4.89 -9.65 12.15
N ALA A 320 -6.17 -9.54 12.50
CA ALA A 320 -7.23 -9.10 11.60
C ALA A 320 -7.97 -7.92 12.23
N SER A 321 -7.88 -6.73 11.61
CA SER A 321 -8.65 -5.58 12.07
C SER A 321 -9.72 -5.17 11.08
N ILE A 322 -10.84 -4.65 11.58
CA ILE A 322 -11.94 -4.15 10.75
C ILE A 322 -12.73 -3.06 11.49
N GLY A 323 -13.23 -2.07 10.77
CA GLY A 323 -14.08 -1.01 11.35
C GLY A 323 -15.56 -1.40 11.47
N THR A 324 -16.28 -0.90 12.48
CA THR A 324 -17.74 -1.13 12.59
C THR A 324 -18.56 -0.40 11.53
N GLY A 325 -18.00 0.62 10.88
CA GLY A 325 -18.61 1.32 9.74
C GLY A 325 -18.48 0.56 8.42
N GLU A 326 -17.69 -0.51 8.36
CA GLU A 326 -17.52 -1.35 7.18
C GLU A 326 -18.62 -2.42 7.11
N VAL A 327 -19.80 -2.02 6.63
CA VAL A 327 -21.01 -2.87 6.62
C VAL A 327 -21.26 -3.60 5.30
N SER A 328 -20.38 -3.43 4.31
CA SER A 328 -20.42 -4.08 3.00
C SER A 328 -20.19 -5.60 3.07
N GLY A 329 -20.30 -6.27 1.93
CA GLY A 329 -20.02 -7.70 1.79
C GLY A 329 -18.58 -8.12 2.13
N THR A 330 -17.63 -7.19 2.06
CA THR A 330 -16.20 -7.35 2.41
C THR A 330 -15.85 -6.82 3.80
N GLY A 331 -16.85 -6.31 4.54
CA GLY A 331 -16.63 -5.61 5.81
C GLY A 331 -16.65 -6.52 7.05
N LEU A 332 -17.13 -5.99 8.18
CA LEU A 332 -17.14 -6.66 9.49
C LEU A 332 -17.78 -8.05 9.47
N ARG A 333 -18.80 -8.26 8.64
CA ARG A 333 -19.49 -9.55 8.53
C ARG A 333 -18.60 -10.61 7.88
N ASP A 334 -17.80 -10.20 6.88
CA ASP A 334 -16.83 -11.05 6.20
C ASP A 334 -15.71 -11.45 7.16
N THR A 335 -15.13 -10.47 7.86
CA THR A 335 -14.08 -10.72 8.85
C THR A 335 -14.54 -11.70 9.93
N ARG A 336 -15.77 -11.54 10.44
CA ARG A 336 -16.34 -12.47 11.44
C ARG A 336 -16.52 -13.89 10.88
N ARG A 337 -16.93 -14.01 9.62
CA ARG A 337 -17.09 -15.32 8.95
C ARG A 337 -15.75 -16.01 8.81
N PHE A 338 -14.73 -15.31 8.33
CA PHE A 338 -13.37 -15.84 8.22
C PHE A 338 -12.80 -16.28 9.58
N VAL A 339 -12.92 -15.44 10.61
CA VAL A 339 -12.43 -15.75 11.97
C VAL A 339 -13.07 -17.02 12.53
N ALA A 340 -14.36 -17.25 12.24
CA ALA A 340 -15.05 -18.47 12.67
C ALA A 340 -14.55 -19.76 11.97
N LEU A 341 -13.82 -19.64 10.86
CA LEU A 341 -13.20 -20.77 10.15
C LEU A 341 -11.80 -21.10 10.68
N VAL A 342 -11.13 -20.15 11.34
CA VAL A 342 -9.77 -20.34 11.85
C VAL A 342 -9.77 -21.37 12.98
N HIS A 343 -8.93 -22.38 12.84
CA HIS A 343 -8.74 -23.44 13.84
C HIS A 343 -7.26 -23.81 13.91
N ALA A 344 -6.87 -24.45 15.02
CA ALA A 344 -5.49 -24.88 15.25
C ALA A 344 -4.99 -25.77 14.09
N PRO A 345 -3.71 -25.65 13.69
CA PRO A 345 -2.63 -24.90 14.34
C PRO A 345 -2.57 -23.41 14.01
N MET A 346 -3.44 -22.89 13.13
CA MET A 346 -3.53 -21.45 12.88
C MET A 346 -4.17 -20.72 14.06
N SER A 347 -3.77 -19.47 14.30
CA SER A 347 -4.40 -18.59 15.28
C SER A 347 -4.73 -17.23 14.67
N VAL A 348 -5.84 -16.61 15.10
CA VAL A 348 -6.21 -15.25 14.70
C VAL A 348 -6.47 -14.36 15.92
N THR A 349 -5.91 -13.16 15.91
CA THR A 349 -6.22 -12.08 16.86
C THR A 349 -7.02 -11.02 16.13
N THR A 350 -8.19 -10.66 16.64
CA THR A 350 -9.04 -9.65 15.99
C THR A 350 -9.10 -8.34 16.73
N GLU A 351 -9.12 -7.24 15.99
CA GLU A 351 -9.36 -5.91 16.55
C GLU A 351 -10.46 -5.16 15.77
N VAL A 352 -11.55 -4.82 16.46
CA VAL A 352 -12.66 -4.08 15.85
C VAL A 352 -12.55 -2.60 16.22
N VAL A 353 -12.45 -1.72 15.22
CA VAL A 353 -12.33 -0.28 15.42
C VAL A 353 -13.73 0.35 15.49
N PRO A 354 -14.14 0.89 16.66
CA PRO A 354 -15.44 1.56 16.79
C PRO A 354 -15.53 2.75 15.85
N ASP A 355 -16.63 2.83 15.10
CA ASP A 355 -16.92 3.83 14.08
C ASP A 355 -15.84 3.94 12.98
N GLY A 356 -14.94 2.96 12.89
CA GLY A 356 -13.93 2.86 11.86
C GLY A 356 -14.56 2.56 10.51
N GLY A 357 -14.08 3.22 9.46
CA GLY A 357 -14.43 2.91 8.08
C GLY A 357 -13.21 2.40 7.30
N HIS A 358 -13.41 2.11 6.02
CA HIS A 358 -12.36 1.64 5.11
C HIS A 358 -11.43 2.79 4.71
N ASN A 359 -10.59 3.25 5.64
CA ASN A 359 -9.78 4.46 5.48
C ASN A 359 -8.51 4.46 6.34
N PHE A 360 -7.55 5.28 5.94
CA PHE A 360 -6.27 5.47 6.62
C PHE A 360 -6.40 5.83 8.10
N ARG A 361 -7.44 6.56 8.51
CA ARG A 361 -7.62 6.90 9.94
C ARG A 361 -7.89 5.64 10.77
N ALA A 362 -8.72 4.73 10.27
CA ALA A 362 -8.99 3.46 10.94
C ALA A 362 -7.73 2.58 10.98
N TRP A 363 -6.99 2.49 9.87
CA TRP A 363 -5.77 1.67 9.79
C TRP A 363 -4.64 2.22 10.67
N SER A 364 -4.40 3.54 10.67
CA SER A 364 -3.42 4.17 11.54
C SER A 364 -3.71 3.96 13.03
N ALA A 365 -4.99 3.85 13.42
CA ALA A 365 -5.37 3.65 14.82
C ALA A 365 -5.00 2.27 15.38
N VAL A 366 -4.86 1.26 14.51
CA VAL A 366 -4.53 -0.13 14.87
C VAL A 366 -3.09 -0.51 14.52
N LEU A 367 -2.44 0.24 13.63
CA LEU A 367 -1.10 -0.06 13.12
C LEU A 367 -0.04 -0.31 14.22
N PRO A 368 0.04 0.47 15.32
CA PRO A 368 0.97 0.16 16.41
C PRO A 368 0.81 -1.26 16.96
N ARG A 369 -0.42 -1.67 17.27
CA ARG A 369 -0.73 -3.00 17.82
C ARG A 369 -0.50 -4.11 16.80
N ALA A 370 -0.76 -3.86 15.52
CA ALA A 370 -0.46 -4.81 14.45
C ALA A 370 1.06 -5.07 14.32
N LEU A 371 1.88 -4.03 14.43
CA LEU A 371 3.35 -4.16 14.40
C LEU A 371 3.88 -4.87 15.65
N ASP A 372 3.33 -4.58 16.82
CA ASP A 372 3.66 -5.29 18.07
C ASP A 372 3.34 -6.78 17.94
N PHE A 373 2.16 -7.11 17.42
CA PHE A 373 1.73 -8.47 17.14
C PHE A 373 2.70 -9.19 16.21
N LEU A 374 3.04 -8.60 15.05
CA LEU A 374 3.98 -9.20 14.11
C LEU A 374 5.34 -9.45 14.79
N SER A 375 5.90 -8.42 15.45
CA SER A 375 7.16 -8.53 16.20
C SER A 375 7.19 -9.69 17.22
N ALA A 376 6.04 -10.02 17.82
CA ALA A 376 5.92 -11.12 18.76
C ALA A 376 5.86 -12.50 18.10
N HIS A 377 5.36 -12.60 16.86
CA HIS A 377 5.08 -13.86 16.16
C HIS A 377 6.04 -14.18 15.01
N LEU A 378 6.86 -13.23 14.56
CA LEU A 378 7.93 -13.50 13.61
C LEU A 378 8.91 -14.51 14.21
N SER A 379 9.21 -15.58 13.46
CA SER A 379 10.17 -16.58 13.92
C SER A 379 11.56 -15.98 14.06
N ARG A 380 12.30 -16.40 15.09
CA ARG A 380 13.61 -15.85 15.46
C ARG A 380 14.76 -16.41 14.63
#